data_AF-A0A2V5LQY0-F1
#
_entry.id   AF-A0A2V5LQY0-F1
#
_cell.length_a   1.000
_cell.length_b   1.000
_cell.length_c   1.000
_cell.angle_alpha   90.00
_cell.angle_beta   90.00
_cell.angle_gamma   90.00
#
_symmetry.space_group_name_H-M   'P 1'
#
loop_
_entity.id
_entity.type
_entity.pdbx_description
1 polymer ?
#
loop_
_entity_poly.entity_id
_entity_poly.type
_entity_poly.pdbx_seq_one_letter_code
_entity_poly.pdbx_strand_id
1 'polypeptide(L)'
;MNARTMNKIEFIYRIARFGFLLALGLLTLRAIFVTAAPIKTDAQSNPNTVTAEAASLKPPEKGQIAVAFLISDGAVVIDFCGPWEVFQDVMIPGSEQMPFRLYTVAEAKKPIQTSGGMQIIPDYTIQNAPPPKVIVIPAQSAPSAAVLDWIRKSSETTDVTMSVCTGAFVLAKTGLLNGKSATTYHGAFG
;
A
#
# COMPACT_ATOMS: atom_id res chain seq x y z
N MET A 1 -28.21 -2.79 -29.82
CA MET A 1 -27.01 -2.16 -29.23
C MET A 1 -25.96 -2.08 -30.33
N ASN A 2 -25.73 -0.90 -30.89
CA ASN A 2 -24.73 -0.70 -31.94
C ASN A 2 -23.53 0.05 -31.35
N ALA A 3 -22.38 -0.60 -31.34
CA ALA A 3 -21.10 0.03 -31.04
C ALA A 3 -20.77 1.03 -32.14
N ARG A 4 -20.70 2.33 -31.81
CA ARG A 4 -20.17 3.34 -32.73
C ARG A 4 -18.65 3.21 -32.73
N THR A 5 -18.08 2.79 -33.86
CA THR A 5 -16.65 2.87 -34.16
C THR A 5 -16.25 4.34 -34.18
N MET A 6 -15.29 4.73 -33.34
CA MET A 6 -14.87 6.13 -33.17
C MET A 6 -13.82 6.52 -34.23
N ASN A 7 -14.01 7.68 -34.85
CA ASN A 7 -13.24 8.11 -36.02
C ASN A 7 -11.94 8.82 -35.59
N LYS A 8 -10.84 8.68 -36.35
CA LYS A 8 -9.52 9.29 -36.02
C LYS A 8 -9.58 10.80 -35.75
N ILE A 9 -10.49 11.53 -36.40
CA ILE A 9 -10.67 12.97 -36.23
C ILE A 9 -11.29 13.31 -34.86
N GLU A 10 -12.18 12.47 -34.35
CA GLU A 10 -12.83 12.64 -33.05
C GLU A 10 -11.85 12.36 -31.89
N PHE A 11 -10.93 11.41 -32.09
CA PHE A 11 -9.83 11.12 -31.17
C PHE A 11 -8.85 12.31 -31.05
N ILE A 12 -8.49 12.94 -32.18
CA ILE A 12 -7.60 14.11 -32.21
C ILE A 12 -8.22 15.31 -31.47
N TYR A 13 -9.52 15.54 -31.64
CA TYR A 13 -10.23 16.61 -30.91
C TYR A 13 -10.30 16.36 -29.39
N ARG A 14 -10.36 15.09 -28.94
CA ARG A 14 -10.36 14.75 -27.51
C ARG A 14 -8.98 14.93 -26.86
N ILE A 15 -7.89 14.68 -27.58
CA ILE A 15 -6.52 14.94 -27.11
C ILE A 15 -6.26 16.45 -27.00
N ALA A 16 -6.73 17.24 -27.98
CA ALA A 16 -6.58 18.69 -27.96
C ALA A 16 -7.34 19.37 -26.81
N ARG A 17 -8.50 18.83 -26.37
CA ARG A 17 -9.24 19.33 -25.19
C ARG A 17 -8.59 19.01 -23.85
N PHE A 18 -7.79 17.95 -23.74
CA PHE A 18 -7.04 17.64 -22.51
C PHE A 18 -5.70 18.39 -22.42
N GLY A 19 -5.06 18.69 -23.55
CA GLY A 19 -3.81 19.47 -23.59
C GLY A 19 -3.97 20.95 -23.23
N PHE A 20 -5.16 21.55 -23.46
CA PHE A 20 -5.38 22.98 -23.22
C PHE A 20 -5.77 23.34 -21.78
N LEU A 21 -6.12 22.36 -20.93
CA LEU A 21 -6.42 22.59 -19.50
C LEU A 21 -5.19 22.42 -18.57
N LEU A 22 -4.05 21.98 -19.09
CA LEU A 22 -2.79 21.84 -18.34
C LEU A 22 -1.84 23.04 -18.48
N ALA A 23 -2.19 24.05 -19.28
CA ALA A 23 -1.33 25.20 -19.58
C ALA A 23 -1.72 26.53 -18.88
N LEU A 24 -2.67 26.52 -17.93
CA LEU A 24 -3.12 27.74 -17.21
C LEU A 24 -3.01 27.67 -15.68
N GLY A 25 -2.37 26.64 -15.11
CA GLY A 25 -2.14 26.51 -13.66
C GLY A 25 -0.74 26.95 -13.18
N LEU A 26 0.08 27.53 -14.07
CA LEU A 26 1.50 27.81 -13.85
C LEU A 26 1.80 29.31 -13.85
N LEU A 27 1.09 30.11 -13.05
CA LEU A 27 1.47 31.49 -12.71
C LEU A 27 0.55 32.02 -11.61
N THR A 28 0.97 31.90 -10.34
CA THR A 28 0.87 32.91 -9.26
C THR A 28 0.94 32.24 -7.87
N LEU A 29 2.15 32.09 -7.32
CA LEU A 29 2.48 32.47 -5.94
C LEU A 29 4.00 32.30 -5.71
N ARG A 30 4.78 33.27 -6.20
CA ARG A 30 6.10 33.55 -5.64
C ARG A 30 5.92 34.67 -4.61
N ALA A 31 5.99 34.34 -3.33
CA ALA A 31 6.53 35.20 -2.26
C ALA A 31 6.24 34.61 -0.88
N ILE A 32 7.06 33.64 -0.43
CA ILE A 32 7.43 33.50 0.99
C ILE A 32 8.89 33.01 1.02
N PHE A 33 9.85 33.93 0.87
CA PHE A 33 11.22 33.67 1.31
C PHE A 33 11.26 33.96 2.81
N VAL A 34 11.18 32.92 3.64
CA VAL A 34 11.61 33.01 5.04
C VAL A 34 13.13 32.96 5.04
N THR A 35 13.76 34.03 5.52
CA THR A 35 15.20 34.05 5.82
C THR A 35 15.46 33.20 7.06
N ALA A 36 15.86 31.94 6.88
CA ALA A 36 16.44 31.15 7.97
C ALA A 36 17.96 31.43 8.02
N ALA A 37 18.43 31.98 9.15
CA ALA A 37 19.85 32.11 9.44
C ALA A 37 20.53 30.73 9.56
N PRO A 38 21.84 30.60 9.29
CA PRO A 38 22.51 29.31 9.34
C PRO A 38 22.65 28.83 10.79
N ILE A 39 21.99 27.72 11.11
CA ILE A 39 22.21 26.98 12.35
C ILE A 39 23.56 26.27 12.22
N LYS A 40 24.49 26.57 13.13
CA LYS A 40 25.74 25.81 13.27
C LYS A 40 25.41 24.37 13.63
N THR A 41 25.78 23.44 12.76
CA THR A 41 25.72 22.01 13.04
C THR A 41 26.94 21.65 13.88
N ASP A 42 26.73 21.40 15.18
CA ASP A 42 27.72 20.73 16.00
C ASP A 42 27.90 19.30 15.50
N ALA A 43 29.09 19.04 14.98
CA ALA A 43 29.51 17.76 14.45
C ALA A 43 29.87 16.80 15.59
N GLN A 44 28.89 16.07 16.12
CA GLN A 44 29.11 14.78 16.79
C GLN A 44 27.90 13.86 16.57
N SER A 45 27.86 13.17 15.43
CA SER A 45 27.08 11.94 15.27
C SER A 45 28.03 10.74 15.24
N ASN A 46 27.73 9.80 16.14
CA ASN A 46 28.47 8.59 16.48
C ASN A 46 28.56 7.62 15.26
N PRO A 47 29.74 7.05 14.91
CA PRO A 47 29.95 6.26 13.69
C PRO A 47 29.30 4.87 13.65
N ASN A 48 28.54 4.45 14.67
CA ASN A 48 27.85 3.16 14.66
C ASN A 48 26.49 3.25 13.97
N THR A 49 26.50 3.59 12.68
CA THR A 49 25.36 3.37 11.80
C THR A 49 25.35 1.90 11.44
N VAL A 50 24.44 1.12 12.04
CA VAL A 50 24.16 -0.25 11.61
C VAL A 50 23.68 -0.18 10.18
N THR A 51 24.57 -0.48 9.24
CA THR A 51 24.26 -0.64 7.82
C THR A 51 23.49 -1.95 7.71
N ALA A 52 22.19 -1.90 8.03
CA ALA A 52 21.27 -2.93 7.59
C ALA A 52 21.19 -2.77 6.06
N GLU A 53 22.09 -3.45 5.36
CA GLU A 53 21.99 -3.66 3.93
C GLU A 53 20.67 -4.40 3.71
N ALA A 54 19.62 -3.63 3.40
CA ALA A 54 18.33 -4.18 3.05
C ALA A 54 18.55 -5.01 1.79
N ALA A 55 18.67 -6.32 1.97
CA ALA A 55 18.80 -7.26 0.88
C ALA A 55 17.65 -7.00 -0.10
N SER A 56 17.97 -6.42 -1.25
CA SER A 56 16.98 -6.10 -2.27
C SER A 56 16.24 -7.38 -2.63
N LEU A 57 14.93 -7.39 -2.44
CA LEU A 57 14.09 -8.52 -2.83
C LEU A 57 14.26 -8.71 -4.34
N LYS A 58 14.85 -9.83 -4.74
CA LYS A 58 15.00 -10.15 -6.15
C LYS A 58 13.63 -10.54 -6.69
N PRO A 59 13.10 -9.82 -7.70
CA PRO A 59 11.87 -10.24 -8.33
C PRO A 59 12.04 -11.65 -8.92
N PRO A 60 11.00 -12.49 -8.89
CA PRO A 60 11.10 -13.83 -9.43
C PRO A 60 11.39 -13.79 -10.94
N GLU A 61 12.27 -14.67 -11.43
CA GLU A 61 12.58 -14.79 -12.86
C GLU A 61 11.33 -15.16 -13.69
N LYS A 62 10.35 -15.83 -13.07
CA LYS A 62 9.07 -16.21 -13.65
C LYS A 62 7.95 -16.14 -12.61
N GLY A 63 6.75 -15.72 -13.04
CA GLY A 63 5.56 -15.65 -12.19
C GLY A 63 5.35 -14.29 -11.53
N GLN A 64 4.41 -14.24 -10.57
CA GLN A 64 4.05 -13.02 -9.85
C GLN A 64 4.17 -13.23 -8.34
N ILE A 65 4.57 -12.18 -7.63
CA ILE A 65 4.60 -12.13 -6.17
C ILE A 65 3.17 -11.87 -5.68
N ALA A 66 2.63 -12.82 -4.93
CA ALA A 66 1.29 -12.74 -4.35
C ALA A 66 1.25 -11.74 -3.18
N VAL A 67 0.41 -10.72 -3.29
CA VAL A 67 0.20 -9.70 -2.24
C VAL A 67 -1.23 -9.77 -1.72
N ALA A 68 -1.37 -10.19 -0.46
CA ALA A 68 -2.65 -10.21 0.24
C ALA A 68 -2.89 -8.92 1.01
N PHE A 69 -3.99 -8.25 0.71
CA PHE A 69 -4.51 -7.12 1.48
C PHE A 69 -5.58 -7.64 2.44
N LEU A 70 -5.21 -7.77 3.72
CA LEU A 70 -6.11 -8.28 4.75
C LEU A 70 -7.02 -7.16 5.25
N ILE A 71 -8.25 -7.13 4.75
CA ILE A 71 -9.24 -6.09 5.02
C ILE A 71 -10.40 -6.62 5.86
N SER A 72 -10.95 -5.76 6.70
CA SER A 72 -12.10 -6.03 7.58
C SER A 72 -12.92 -4.75 7.76
N ASP A 73 -14.07 -4.86 8.44
CA ASP A 73 -14.94 -3.71 8.71
C ASP A 73 -14.16 -2.57 9.39
N GLY A 74 -14.44 -1.33 8.99
CA GLY A 74 -13.73 -0.13 9.43
C GLY A 74 -12.33 0.03 8.81
N ALA A 75 -11.94 -0.77 7.81
CA ALA A 75 -10.68 -0.57 7.10
C ALA A 75 -10.54 0.87 6.58
N VAL A 76 -9.41 1.52 6.87
CA VAL A 76 -9.11 2.87 6.39
C VAL A 76 -8.68 2.78 4.94
N VAL A 77 -9.39 3.49 4.05
CA VAL A 77 -9.25 3.33 2.59
C VAL A 77 -7.81 3.56 2.11
N ILE A 78 -7.19 4.66 2.53
CA ILE A 78 -5.85 5.00 2.06
C ILE A 78 -4.77 4.03 2.55
N ASP A 79 -4.98 3.36 3.68
CA ASP A 79 -3.99 2.47 4.27
C ASP A 79 -3.75 1.21 3.45
N PHE A 80 -4.76 0.73 2.72
CA PHE A 80 -4.58 -0.37 1.76
C PHE A 80 -4.47 0.13 0.32
N CYS A 81 -5.17 1.20 -0.08
CA CYS A 81 -5.07 1.73 -1.45
C CYS A 81 -3.68 2.28 -1.76
N GLY A 82 -3.01 2.95 -0.80
CA GLY A 82 -1.67 3.49 -1.02
C GLY A 82 -0.66 2.40 -1.39
N PRO A 83 -0.48 1.36 -0.55
CA PRO A 83 0.37 0.23 -0.93
C PRO A 83 -0.13 -0.53 -2.16
N TRP A 84 -1.45 -0.62 -2.37
CA TRP A 84 -2.04 -1.25 -3.55
C TRP A 84 -1.54 -0.60 -4.85
N GLU A 85 -1.67 0.72 -4.97
CA GLU A 85 -1.21 1.47 -6.14
C GLU A 85 0.31 1.30 -6.34
N VAL A 86 1.08 1.37 -5.25
CA VAL A 86 2.54 1.15 -5.32
C VAL A 86 2.88 -0.23 -5.90
N PHE A 87 2.25 -1.31 -5.41
CA PHE A 87 2.51 -2.64 -5.95
C PHE A 87 1.94 -2.85 -7.36
N GLN A 88 0.81 -2.20 -7.67
CA GLN A 88 0.14 -2.30 -8.96
C GLN A 88 1.00 -1.72 -10.08
N ASP A 89 1.70 -0.61 -9.83
CA ASP A 89 2.37 0.17 -10.87
C ASP A 89 3.89 -0.09 -10.94
N VAL A 90 4.39 -1.15 -10.29
CA VAL A 90 5.81 -1.53 -10.38
C VAL A 90 6.14 -2.09 -11.77
N MET A 91 7.07 -1.45 -12.46
CA MET A 91 7.63 -1.92 -13.73
C MET A 91 9.06 -2.42 -13.53
N ILE A 92 9.35 -3.64 -14.01
CA ILE A 92 10.72 -4.18 -14.04
C ILE A 92 11.28 -3.98 -15.44
N PRO A 93 12.42 -3.27 -15.59
CA PRO A 93 13.08 -3.11 -16.88
C PRO A 93 13.34 -4.48 -17.55
N GLY A 94 12.85 -4.65 -18.78
CA GLY A 94 12.99 -5.89 -19.54
C GLY A 94 11.94 -6.97 -19.26
N SER A 95 10.96 -6.71 -18.38
CA SER A 95 9.78 -7.58 -18.20
C SER A 95 8.54 -6.96 -18.83
N GLU A 96 7.77 -7.74 -19.58
CA GLU A 96 6.44 -7.36 -20.06
C GLU A 96 5.33 -7.67 -19.02
N GLN A 97 5.64 -8.46 -18.00
CA GLN A 97 4.69 -8.88 -16.97
C GLN A 97 4.85 -8.04 -15.70
N MET A 98 3.70 -7.60 -15.15
CA MET A 98 3.64 -6.95 -13.84
C MET A 98 4.06 -7.94 -12.74
N PRO A 99 5.01 -7.57 -11.86
CA PRO A 99 5.64 -8.51 -10.93
C PRO A 99 4.74 -8.91 -9.76
N PHE A 100 3.68 -8.15 -9.47
CA PHE A 100 2.80 -8.42 -8.33
C PHE A 100 1.41 -8.86 -8.79
N ARG A 101 0.83 -9.81 -8.03
CA ARG A 101 -0.57 -10.21 -8.12
C ARG A 101 -1.26 -9.80 -6.83
N LEU A 102 -2.09 -8.78 -6.91
CA LEU A 102 -2.79 -8.21 -5.76
C LEU A 102 -4.14 -8.89 -5.57
N TYR A 103 -4.53 -9.13 -4.32
CA TYR A 103 -5.86 -9.62 -3.98
C TYR A 103 -6.23 -9.25 -2.55
N THR A 104 -7.51 -9.14 -2.31
CA THR A 104 -8.08 -8.85 -0.99
C THR A 104 -8.45 -10.15 -0.26
N VAL A 105 -8.21 -10.18 1.05
CA VAL A 105 -8.55 -11.28 1.95
C VAL A 105 -9.36 -10.72 3.11
N ALA A 106 -10.42 -11.43 3.48
CA ALA A 106 -11.26 -11.09 4.63
C ALA A 106 -11.68 -12.35 5.40
N GLU A 107 -12.31 -12.20 6.56
CA GLU A 107 -12.84 -13.34 7.30
C GLU A 107 -13.98 -14.07 6.54
N ALA A 108 -14.80 -13.32 5.82
CA ALA A 108 -15.94 -13.84 5.06
C ALA A 108 -16.12 -13.08 3.74
N LYS A 109 -16.81 -13.70 2.78
CA LYS A 109 -17.09 -13.15 1.43
C LYS A 109 -18.25 -12.12 1.43
N LYS A 110 -18.52 -11.49 2.58
CA LYS A 110 -19.53 -10.43 2.72
C LYS A 110 -18.92 -9.07 2.33
N PRO A 111 -19.72 -8.10 1.85
CA PRO A 111 -19.25 -6.74 1.68
C PRO A 111 -18.68 -6.19 3.01
N ILE A 112 -17.49 -5.62 2.94
CA ILE A 112 -16.83 -4.90 4.02
C ILE A 112 -17.20 -3.43 3.92
N GLN A 113 -17.59 -2.82 5.03
CA GLN A 113 -17.76 -1.37 5.10
C GLN A 113 -16.47 -0.71 5.61
N THR A 114 -15.80 0.05 4.74
CA THR A 114 -14.60 0.85 5.09
C THR A 114 -14.96 2.05 5.98
N SER A 115 -13.97 2.69 6.60
CA SER A 115 -14.18 3.82 7.53
C SER A 115 -14.91 5.02 6.92
N GLY A 116 -14.86 5.18 5.59
CA GLY A 116 -15.56 6.23 4.85
C GLY A 116 -16.90 5.82 4.24
N GLY A 117 -17.40 4.61 4.56
CA GLY A 117 -18.68 4.10 4.06
C GLY A 117 -18.63 3.42 2.68
N MET A 118 -17.48 3.42 2.00
CA MET A 118 -17.27 2.63 0.77
C MET A 118 -17.36 1.14 1.09
N GLN A 119 -18.00 0.38 0.21
CA GLN A 119 -18.12 -1.08 0.33
C GLN A 119 -17.17 -1.81 -0.61
N ILE A 120 -16.53 -2.87 -0.11
CA ILE A 120 -15.61 -3.71 -0.87
C ILE A 120 -16.03 -5.17 -0.69
N ILE A 121 -16.14 -5.91 -1.80
CA ILE A 121 -16.33 -7.36 -1.75
C ILE A 121 -14.93 -8.00 -1.85
N PRO A 122 -14.45 -8.72 -0.82
CA PRO A 122 -13.10 -9.28 -0.83
C PRO A 122 -12.98 -10.41 -1.86
N ASP A 123 -11.80 -10.62 -2.45
CA ASP A 123 -11.52 -11.67 -3.44
C ASP A 123 -11.49 -13.06 -2.80
N TYR A 124 -10.98 -13.14 -1.58
CA TYR A 124 -10.84 -14.39 -0.84
C TYR A 124 -11.26 -14.24 0.62
N THR A 125 -11.58 -15.38 1.20
CA THR A 125 -11.72 -15.56 2.65
C THR A 125 -10.40 -16.06 3.23
N ILE A 126 -10.20 -15.92 4.53
CA ILE A 126 -9.03 -16.49 5.23
C ILE A 126 -8.94 -18.03 5.08
N GLN A 127 -10.03 -18.71 4.72
CA GLN A 127 -10.06 -20.16 4.50
C GLN A 127 -9.62 -20.58 3.09
N ASN A 128 -9.74 -19.71 2.09
CA ASN A 128 -9.48 -20.06 0.69
C ASN A 128 -8.51 -19.11 -0.03
N ALA A 129 -7.91 -18.17 0.69
CA ALA A 129 -6.88 -17.29 0.15
C ALA A 129 -5.66 -18.10 -0.32
N PRO A 130 -5.10 -17.81 -1.51
CA PRO A 130 -3.84 -18.40 -1.92
C PRO A 130 -2.72 -17.93 -0.97
N PRO A 131 -1.64 -18.72 -0.78
CA PRO A 131 -0.52 -18.35 0.08
C PRO A 131 0.13 -17.02 -0.37
N PRO A 132 0.17 -15.99 0.49
CA PRO A 132 0.81 -14.73 0.14
C PRO A 132 2.33 -14.76 0.27
N LYS A 133 2.99 -13.92 -0.51
CA LYS A 133 4.40 -13.53 -0.32
C LYS A 133 4.55 -12.19 0.38
N VAL A 134 3.55 -11.34 0.28
CA VAL A 134 3.42 -10.11 1.06
C VAL A 134 2.03 -10.05 1.69
N ILE A 135 1.95 -9.66 2.96
CA ILE A 135 0.70 -9.34 3.65
C ILE A 135 0.71 -7.87 4.02
N VAL A 136 -0.33 -7.14 3.63
CA VAL A 136 -0.56 -5.73 3.98
C VAL A 136 -1.75 -5.64 4.93
N ILE A 137 -1.53 -5.04 6.10
CA ILE A 137 -2.54 -4.89 7.17
C ILE A 137 -2.82 -3.39 7.39
N PRO A 138 -3.97 -2.85 6.94
CA PRO A 138 -4.34 -1.46 7.18
C PRO A 138 -4.84 -1.23 8.61
N ALA A 139 -5.06 0.03 8.99
CA ALA A 139 -5.94 0.33 10.11
C ALA A 139 -7.35 -0.19 9.82
N GLN A 140 -7.94 -0.86 10.80
CA GLN A 140 -9.26 -1.48 10.72
C GLN A 140 -9.81 -1.77 12.11
N SER A 141 -11.05 -2.26 12.18
CA SER A 141 -11.65 -2.68 13.45
C SER A 141 -10.87 -3.84 14.07
N ALA A 142 -11.14 -4.11 15.36
CA ALA A 142 -10.47 -5.18 16.08
C ALA A 142 -10.63 -6.53 15.35
N PRO A 143 -9.53 -7.26 15.08
CA PRO A 143 -9.57 -8.52 14.36
C PRO A 143 -10.15 -9.62 15.26
N SER A 144 -10.79 -10.62 14.65
CA SER A 144 -11.16 -11.85 15.34
C SER A 144 -9.93 -12.71 15.65
N ALA A 145 -10.09 -13.70 16.53
CA ALA A 145 -9.04 -14.70 16.78
C ALA A 145 -8.66 -15.45 15.49
N ALA A 146 -9.64 -15.80 14.65
CA ALA A 146 -9.41 -16.50 13.39
C ALA A 146 -8.56 -15.68 12.42
N VAL A 147 -8.78 -14.36 12.34
CA VAL A 147 -7.95 -13.46 11.53
C VAL A 147 -6.52 -13.38 12.07
N LEU A 148 -6.34 -13.27 13.39
CA LEU A 148 -5.00 -13.26 14.00
C LEU A 148 -4.24 -14.57 13.74
N ASP A 149 -4.92 -15.71 13.83
CA ASP A 149 -4.33 -17.03 13.55
C ASP A 149 -3.98 -17.18 12.06
N TRP A 150 -4.83 -16.67 11.16
CA TRP A 150 -4.51 -16.65 9.75
C TRP A 150 -3.26 -15.82 9.45
N ILE A 151 -3.09 -14.65 10.09
CA ILE A 151 -1.86 -13.85 9.94
C ILE A 151 -0.67 -14.67 10.40
N ARG A 152 -0.69 -15.22 11.62
CA ARG A 152 0.43 -16.03 12.17
C ARG A 152 0.83 -17.15 11.21
N LYS A 153 -0.14 -17.96 10.79
CA LYS A 153 0.09 -19.11 9.90
C LYS A 153 0.60 -18.69 8.53
N SER A 154 0.01 -17.66 7.93
CA SER A 154 0.44 -17.19 6.61
C SER A 154 1.84 -16.60 6.65
N SER A 155 2.17 -15.88 7.72
CA SER A 155 3.48 -15.27 7.94
C SER A 155 4.63 -16.28 8.06
N GLU A 156 4.37 -17.56 8.32
CA GLU A 156 5.40 -18.61 8.34
C GLU A 156 6.09 -18.79 6.97
N THR A 157 5.40 -18.47 5.87
CA THR A 157 5.91 -18.66 4.48
C THR A 157 5.91 -17.37 3.64
N THR A 158 5.47 -16.27 4.26
CA THR A 158 5.42 -14.93 3.67
C THR A 158 6.80 -14.28 3.80
N ASP A 159 7.25 -13.58 2.77
CA ASP A 159 8.56 -12.92 2.79
C ASP A 159 8.47 -11.58 3.57
N VAL A 160 7.34 -10.87 3.48
CA VAL A 160 7.06 -9.62 4.21
C VAL A 160 5.64 -9.59 4.78
N THR A 161 5.50 -9.41 6.09
CA THR A 161 4.22 -9.05 6.73
C THR A 161 4.34 -7.62 7.25
N MET A 162 3.56 -6.71 6.70
CA MET A 162 3.63 -5.28 7.01
C MET A 162 2.28 -4.71 7.43
N SER A 163 2.34 -3.56 8.10
CA SER A 163 1.16 -2.81 8.52
C SER A 163 1.26 -1.34 8.14
N VAL A 164 0.11 -0.68 8.00
CA VAL A 164 0.00 0.76 7.79
C VAL A 164 -0.82 1.37 8.92
N CYS A 165 -0.44 2.58 9.36
CA CYS A 165 -1.16 3.34 10.39
C CYS A 165 -1.37 2.50 11.67
N THR A 166 -2.58 2.51 12.24
CA THR A 166 -2.94 1.72 13.42
C THR A 166 -3.13 0.21 13.13
N GLY A 167 -2.98 -0.23 11.88
CA GLY A 167 -2.82 -1.65 11.54
C GLY A 167 -1.64 -2.30 12.25
N ALA A 168 -0.66 -1.50 12.70
CA ALA A 168 0.43 -1.96 13.55
C ALA A 168 -0.05 -2.66 14.83
N PHE A 169 -1.19 -2.27 15.42
CA PHE A 169 -1.73 -2.96 16.60
C PHE A 169 -2.34 -4.31 16.26
N VAL A 170 -2.92 -4.47 15.07
CA VAL A 170 -3.38 -5.78 14.57
C VAL A 170 -2.19 -6.71 14.44
N LEU A 171 -1.10 -6.23 13.80
CA LEU A 171 0.12 -7.00 13.64
C LEU A 171 0.79 -7.29 15.00
N ALA A 172 0.83 -6.33 15.92
CA ALA A 172 1.39 -6.53 17.27
C ALA A 172 0.66 -7.64 18.04
N LYS A 173 -0.68 -7.72 17.94
CA LYS A 173 -1.50 -8.77 18.60
C LYS A 173 -1.14 -10.19 18.14
N THR A 174 -0.47 -10.35 17.00
CA THR A 174 0.00 -11.66 16.55
C THR A 174 1.28 -12.12 17.28
N GLY A 175 2.01 -11.20 17.91
CA GLY A 175 3.33 -11.45 18.48
C GLY A 175 4.49 -11.30 17.48
N LEU A 176 4.21 -11.09 16.18
CA LEU A 176 5.24 -10.99 15.14
C LEU A 176 6.16 -9.76 15.30
N LEU A 177 5.74 -8.76 16.07
CA LEU A 177 6.54 -7.56 16.38
C LEU A 177 7.33 -7.68 17.70
N ASN A 178 7.28 -8.81 18.40
CA ASN A 178 8.01 -9.00 19.65
C ASN A 178 9.52 -8.83 19.43
N GLY A 179 10.13 -7.91 20.20
CA GLY A 179 11.55 -7.60 20.09
C GLY A 179 11.96 -6.87 18.80
N LYS A 180 11.00 -6.34 18.03
CA LYS A 180 11.26 -5.59 16.79
C LYS A 180 10.85 -4.13 16.93
N SER A 181 11.54 -3.24 16.23
CA SER A 181 11.09 -1.86 16.05
C SER A 181 9.93 -1.80 15.06
N ALA A 182 8.91 -1.01 15.39
CA ALA A 182 7.76 -0.74 14.52
C ALA A 182 7.28 0.71 14.73
N THR A 183 6.57 1.26 13.76
CA THR A 183 5.92 2.58 13.84
C THR A 183 4.41 2.44 13.65
N THR A 184 3.67 3.46 14.05
CA THR A 184 2.20 3.54 13.93
C THR A 184 1.78 5.00 13.75
N TYR A 185 0.48 5.26 13.70
CA TYR A 185 -0.07 6.61 13.72
C TYR A 185 0.40 7.39 14.95
N HIS A 186 0.89 8.62 14.75
CA HIS A 186 1.50 9.43 15.81
C HIS A 186 0.56 9.67 17.01
N GLY A 187 -0.75 9.75 16.79
CA GLY A 187 -1.75 9.96 17.84
C GLY A 187 -2.23 8.67 18.53
N ALA A 188 -1.65 7.51 18.20
CA ALA A 188 -2.08 6.24 18.78
C ALA A 188 -1.37 5.88 20.08
N PHE A 189 -0.31 6.62 20.45
CA PHE A 189 0.30 6.59 21.77
C PHE A 189 -0.03 7.92 22.45
N GLY A 190 -0.92 7.88 23.43
CA GLY A 190 -1.45 9.06 24.12
C GLY A 190 -2.57 8.64 25.06
#